data_AF-A0A813JT30-F1
#
_entry.id   AF-A0A813JT30-F1
#
_cell.length_a   1.000
_cell.length_b   1.000
_cell.length_c   1.000
_cell.angle_alpha   90.00
_cell.angle_beta   90.00
_cell.angle_gamma   90.00
#
_symmetry.space_group_name_H-M   'P 1'
#
loop_
_entity.id
_entity.type
_entity.pdbx_description
1 polymer ?
#
loop_
_entity_poly.entity_id
_entity_poly.type
_entity_poly.pdbx_seq_one_letter_code
_entity_poly.pdbx_strand_id
1 'polypeptide(L)'
;MCLRLHGQKLTQGILHVLIAGSPCTDYSKWVKVLQSAGPTTAFFLILMKSVLQSLPDVFVHENVTTFPMDHIVSFLGELYDITFSQIDPADDCGFPIHRKRVYLVAHRRAVVMRRYKDIGFPEYARQVQIKSTHKLQVFLSAMTAGITTVTGSKMKRLLRYRELFSNHNVFDLNQSPDARPRKNAADGSLQTLTTNVTSLWSEDAERYFFGLELLLAHGVPITEWAASALGTEMVVTTGVSNTAHCRMAGNSMHAAAVGRAIAYLLFFLTFR
;
A
#
# COMPACT_ATOMS: atom_id res chain seq x y z
N MET A 1 4.83 -8.21 -17.51
CA MET A 1 5.45 -7.20 -18.41
C MET A 1 6.95 -7.25 -18.20
N CYS A 2 7.69 -7.87 -19.12
CA CYS A 2 9.15 -8.01 -19.03
C CYS A 2 9.79 -6.82 -19.74
N LEU A 3 10.19 -5.79 -18.98
CA LEU A 3 11.03 -4.71 -19.50
C LEU A 3 12.46 -5.25 -19.70
N ARG A 4 12.80 -5.64 -20.93
CA ARG A 4 14.20 -5.86 -21.32
C ARG A 4 14.93 -4.53 -21.31
N LEU A 5 15.55 -4.19 -20.19
CA LEU A 5 16.50 -3.08 -20.14
C LEU A 5 17.75 -3.45 -20.95
N HIS A 6 18.00 -2.72 -22.03
CA HIS A 6 19.30 -2.75 -22.70
C HIS A 6 20.34 -2.13 -21.77
N GLY A 7 21.40 -2.90 -21.49
CA GLY A 7 22.44 -2.58 -20.52
C GLY A 7 23.12 -1.25 -20.82
N GLN A 8 22.81 -0.23 -20.02
CA GLN A 8 23.72 0.88 -19.79
C GLN A 8 24.68 0.46 -18.67
N LYS A 9 25.99 0.59 -18.92
CA LYS A 9 27.01 0.49 -17.86
C LYS A 9 26.73 1.60 -16.85
N LEU A 10 26.16 1.24 -15.70
CA LEU A 10 26.09 2.11 -14.54
C LEU A 10 27.52 2.29 -14.01
N THR A 11 28.04 3.51 -14.07
CA THR A 11 29.27 3.89 -13.37
C THR A 11 29.04 3.72 -11.86
N GLN A 12 29.99 3.08 -11.17
CA GLN A 12 29.87 2.73 -9.76
C GLN A 12 29.79 3.98 -8.87
N GLY A 13 28.66 4.16 -8.20
CA GLY A 13 28.46 5.09 -7.09
C GLY A 13 27.49 4.48 -6.07
N ILE A 14 27.64 4.83 -4.79
CA ILE A 14 26.68 4.42 -3.74
C ILE A 14 25.57 5.45 -3.72
N LEU A 15 24.34 5.02 -4.02
CA LEU A 15 23.15 5.83 -3.87
C LEU A 15 22.59 5.69 -2.45
N HIS A 16 22.50 6.78 -1.70
CA HIS A 16 21.85 6.78 -0.40
C HIS A 16 20.37 7.12 -0.52
N VAL A 17 19.51 6.10 -0.44
CA VAL A 17 18.04 6.27 -0.43
C VAL A 17 17.51 6.06 0.97
N LEU A 18 16.73 7.03 1.47
CA LEU A 18 15.94 6.89 2.68
C LEU A 18 14.47 6.74 2.31
N ILE A 19 13.84 5.64 2.74
CA ILE A 19 12.40 5.38 2.55
C ILE A 19 11.75 5.31 3.93
N ALA A 20 10.77 6.16 4.19
CA ALA A 20 10.07 6.20 5.48
C ALA A 20 8.61 6.63 5.36
N GLY A 21 7.81 6.30 6.36
CA GLY A 21 6.48 6.87 6.56
C GLY A 21 6.38 7.38 7.98
N SER A 22 6.06 8.67 8.15
CA SER A 22 5.74 9.18 9.49
C SER A 22 4.34 8.71 9.90
N PRO A 23 4.07 8.52 11.21
CA PRO A 23 2.74 8.12 11.65
C PRO A 23 1.65 9.05 11.12
N CYS A 24 0.56 8.47 10.64
CA CYS A 24 -0.54 9.18 9.99
C CYS A 24 -1.74 9.40 10.91
N THR A 25 -1.67 8.96 12.16
CA THR A 25 -2.80 8.83 13.08
C THR A 25 -3.51 10.17 13.30
N ASP A 26 -2.75 11.25 13.50
CA ASP A 26 -3.30 12.58 13.77
C ASP A 26 -3.86 13.29 12.52
N TYR A 27 -3.51 12.78 11.33
CA TYR A 27 -3.94 13.30 10.03
C TYR A 27 -5.00 12.41 9.36
N SER A 28 -5.30 11.25 9.94
CA SER A 28 -6.24 10.27 9.42
C SER A 28 -7.66 10.60 9.86
N LYS A 29 -8.60 10.57 8.89
CA LYS A 29 -10.04 10.75 9.14
C LYS A 29 -10.65 9.74 10.12
N TRP A 30 -9.92 8.67 10.44
CA TRP A 30 -10.39 7.57 11.28
C TRP A 30 -10.17 7.79 12.79
N VAL A 31 -9.43 8.83 13.18
CA VAL A 31 -9.08 9.18 14.56
C VAL A 31 -9.49 10.63 14.87
N LYS A 32 -9.35 11.08 16.13
CA LYS A 32 -9.44 12.50 16.51
C LYS A 32 -8.38 13.25 15.69
N VAL A 33 -8.80 14.00 14.68
CA VAL A 33 -7.93 14.71 13.73
C VAL A 33 -7.24 15.87 14.46
N LEU A 34 -6.17 15.57 15.21
CA LEU A 34 -5.41 16.55 15.98
C LEU A 34 -4.36 17.28 15.13
N GLN A 35 -4.07 16.78 13.93
CA GLN A 35 -3.10 17.35 12.99
C GLN A 35 -1.75 17.62 13.68
N SER A 36 -1.15 18.79 13.46
CA SER A 36 0.13 19.20 14.02
C SER A 36 0.14 19.27 15.56
N ALA A 37 -1.03 19.39 16.22
CA ALA A 37 -1.13 19.40 17.68
C ALA A 37 -1.17 17.98 18.28
N GLY A 38 -1.21 16.95 17.44
CA GLY A 38 -1.26 15.57 17.89
C GLY A 38 0.09 15.03 18.38
N PRO A 39 0.07 14.00 19.25
CA PRO A 39 1.28 13.42 19.84
C PRO A 39 2.21 12.77 18.81
N THR A 40 1.69 12.40 17.64
CA THR A 40 2.50 11.74 16.61
C THR A 40 3.34 12.70 15.76
N THR A 41 3.10 14.02 15.87
CA THR A 41 3.91 15.06 15.23
C THR A 41 5.37 15.00 15.68
N ALA A 42 5.66 14.59 16.91
CA ALA A 42 7.03 14.42 17.38
C ALA A 42 7.83 13.43 16.51
N PHE A 43 7.21 12.32 16.08
CA PHE A 43 7.87 11.34 15.20
C PHE A 43 8.13 11.90 13.81
N PHE A 44 7.23 12.75 13.29
CA PHE A 44 7.47 13.46 12.04
C PHE A 44 8.67 14.41 12.16
N LEU A 45 8.77 15.19 13.24
CA LEU A 45 9.89 16.10 13.47
C LEU A 45 11.22 15.33 13.64
N ILE A 46 11.21 14.19 14.33
CA ILE A 46 12.38 13.30 14.44
C ILE A 46 12.82 12.81 13.06
N LEU A 47 11.87 12.39 12.21
CA LEU A 47 12.17 11.98 10.83
C LEU A 47 12.79 13.14 10.03
N MET A 48 12.21 14.35 10.09
CA MET A 48 12.76 15.52 9.38
C MET A 48 14.18 15.85 9.85
N LYS A 49 14.42 15.83 11.17
CA LYS A 49 15.77 16.01 11.72
C LYS A 49 16.74 14.94 11.22
N SER A 50 16.32 13.68 11.18
CA SER A 50 17.14 12.58 10.67
C SER A 50 17.50 12.77 9.20
N VAL A 51 16.55 13.19 8.35
CA VAL A 51 16.79 13.50 6.93
C VAL A 51 17.75 14.68 6.76
N LEU A 52 17.58 15.74 7.55
CA LEU A 52 18.47 16.92 7.51
C LEU A 52 19.89 16.61 7.98
N GLN A 53 20.06 15.65 8.90
CA GLN A 53 21.39 15.23 9.39
C GLN A 53 22.09 14.26 8.45
N SER A 54 21.35 13.30 7.88
CA SER A 54 21.91 12.27 6.99
C SER A 54 22.00 12.69 5.53
N LEU A 55 21.22 13.70 5.13
CA LEU A 55 21.14 14.25 3.77
C LEU A 55 21.16 13.17 2.68
N PRO A 56 20.22 12.20 2.69
CA PRO A 56 20.17 11.16 1.66
C PRO A 56 20.05 11.79 0.27
N ASP A 57 20.57 11.13 -0.75
CA ASP A 57 20.47 11.64 -2.12
C ASP A 57 19.02 11.62 -2.61
N VAL A 58 18.25 10.63 -2.14
CA VAL A 58 16.83 10.49 -2.39
C VAL A 58 16.09 10.21 -1.08
N PHE A 59 15.01 10.94 -0.85
CA PHE A 59 14.07 10.67 0.23
C PHE A 59 12.69 10.32 -0.35
N VAL A 60 12.18 9.14 0.00
CA VAL A 60 10.82 8.71 -0.32
C VAL A 60 9.99 8.72 0.96
N HIS A 61 8.88 9.45 0.94
CA HIS A 61 7.93 9.51 2.05
C HIS A 61 6.55 9.03 1.64
N GLU A 62 5.94 8.17 2.46
CA GLU A 62 4.56 7.72 2.30
C GLU A 62 3.67 8.25 3.42
N ASN A 63 2.47 8.70 3.06
CA ASN A 63 1.44 9.05 4.05
C ASN A 63 0.00 8.96 3.50
N VAL A 64 -0.98 9.18 4.38
CA VAL A 64 -2.39 9.32 3.98
C VAL A 64 -2.59 10.56 3.11
N THR A 65 -3.58 10.52 2.20
CA THR A 65 -3.82 11.59 1.22
C THR A 65 -4.19 12.95 1.83
N THR A 66 -4.56 12.98 3.10
CA THR A 66 -4.86 14.20 3.87
C THR A 66 -3.65 14.76 4.61
N PHE A 67 -2.48 14.13 4.52
CA PHE A 67 -1.25 14.62 5.13
C PHE A 67 -0.80 15.92 4.44
N PRO A 68 -0.47 16.98 5.20
CA PRO A 68 -0.05 18.27 4.65
C PRO A 68 1.40 18.20 4.14
N MET A 69 1.57 17.92 2.84
CA MET A 69 2.89 17.80 2.22
C MET A 69 3.72 19.08 2.30
N ASP A 70 3.07 20.24 2.41
CA ASP A 70 3.72 21.54 2.58
C ASP A 70 4.65 21.58 3.79
N HIS A 71 4.37 20.79 4.84
CA HIS A 71 5.28 20.68 5.98
C HIS A 71 6.64 20.09 5.57
N ILE A 72 6.66 19.05 4.73
CA ILE A 72 7.93 18.48 4.25
C ILE A 72 8.64 19.49 3.34
N VAL A 73 7.88 20.17 2.48
CA VAL A 73 8.42 21.21 1.59
C VAL A 73 9.04 22.35 2.41
N SER A 74 8.45 22.78 3.52
CA SER A 74 9.03 23.83 4.37
C SER A 74 10.34 23.43 5.04
N PHE A 75 10.54 22.12 5.33
CA PHE A 75 11.80 21.64 5.91
C PHE A 75 12.88 21.37 4.88
N LEU A 76 12.51 20.83 3.72
CA LEU A 76 13.44 20.24 2.76
C LEU A 76 13.51 20.95 1.40
N GLY A 77 12.58 21.85 1.08
CA GLY A 77 12.40 22.41 -0.26
C GLY A 77 13.55 23.30 -0.76
N GLU A 78 14.42 23.78 0.12
CA GLU A 78 15.65 24.46 -0.27
C GLU A 78 16.73 23.48 -0.72
N LEU A 79 16.76 22.28 -0.12
CA LEU A 79 17.80 21.26 -0.32
C LEU A 79 17.40 20.19 -1.36
N TYR A 80 16.09 19.99 -1.55
CA TYR A 80 15.55 18.94 -2.39
C TYR A 80 14.57 19.49 -3.43
N ASP A 81 14.59 18.89 -4.61
CA ASP A 81 13.49 18.96 -5.57
C ASP A 81 12.45 17.92 -5.20
N ILE A 82 11.27 18.39 -4.81
CA ILE A 82 10.21 17.56 -4.23
C ILE A 82 9.09 17.40 -5.24
N THR A 83 8.69 16.15 -5.47
CA THR A 83 7.48 15.81 -6.23
C THR A 83 6.64 14.84 -5.42
N PHE A 84 5.33 14.83 -5.65
CA PHE A 84 4.45 13.87 -4.99
C PHE A 84 3.34 13.40 -5.93
N SER A 85 2.91 12.16 -5.74
CA SER A 85 1.78 11.57 -6.45
C SER A 85 0.90 10.79 -5.48
N GLN A 86 -0.40 10.76 -5.75
CA GLN A 86 -1.29 9.81 -5.09
C GLN A 86 -1.24 8.48 -5.84
N ILE A 87 -1.18 7.38 -5.10
CA ILE A 87 -1.18 6.02 -5.64
C ILE A 87 -2.19 5.20 -4.86
N ASP A 88 -3.04 4.45 -5.56
CA ASP A 88 -3.97 3.47 -5.03
C ASP A 88 -3.70 2.09 -5.67
N PRO A 89 -3.28 1.06 -4.91
CA PRO A 89 -2.91 -0.22 -5.51
C PRO A 89 -3.93 -0.84 -6.49
N ALA A 90 -5.23 -0.65 -6.24
CA ALA A 90 -6.31 -1.07 -7.14
C ALA A 90 -6.32 -0.36 -8.49
N ASP A 91 -6.18 0.96 -8.47
CA ASP A 91 -6.24 1.76 -9.68
C ASP A 91 -4.89 1.83 -10.40
N ASP A 92 -3.79 1.64 -9.66
CA ASP A 92 -2.46 2.02 -10.09
C ASP A 92 -1.46 0.87 -10.22
N CYS A 93 -1.66 -0.23 -9.51
CA CYS A 93 -0.68 -1.32 -9.40
C CYS A 93 -1.24 -2.70 -9.75
N GLY A 94 -2.50 -2.81 -10.15
CA GLY A 94 -3.13 -4.06 -10.58
C GLY A 94 -3.61 -4.96 -9.45
N PHE A 95 -3.48 -4.56 -8.19
CA PHE A 95 -3.84 -5.37 -7.02
C PHE A 95 -5.24 -5.01 -6.52
N PRO A 96 -6.19 -5.94 -6.30
CA PRO A 96 -7.58 -5.59 -6.00
C PRO A 96 -7.79 -5.16 -4.55
N ILE A 97 -7.09 -4.10 -4.13
CA ILE A 97 -7.16 -3.54 -2.80
C ILE A 97 -6.97 -2.03 -2.85
N HIS A 98 -7.95 -1.31 -2.33
CA HIS A 98 -7.89 0.13 -2.19
C HIS A 98 -7.08 0.50 -0.95
N ARG A 99 -5.99 1.23 -1.18
CA ARG A 99 -5.25 1.94 -0.14
C ARG A 99 -4.60 3.16 -0.75
N LYS A 100 -5.44 4.13 -1.11
CA LYS A 100 -4.95 5.41 -1.61
C LYS A 100 -4.03 6.08 -0.58
N ARG A 101 -2.83 6.42 -1.02
CA ARG A 101 -1.78 7.11 -0.27
C ARG A 101 -1.12 8.16 -1.13
N VAL A 102 -0.43 9.09 -0.50
CA VAL A 102 0.43 10.05 -1.18
C VAL A 102 1.87 9.64 -0.95
N TYR A 103 2.63 9.63 -2.04
CA TYR A 103 4.03 9.31 -2.10
C TYR A 103 4.78 10.55 -2.54
N LEU A 104 5.70 10.99 -1.71
CA LEU A 104 6.63 12.07 -1.99
C LEU A 104 7.98 11.45 -2.37
N VAL A 105 8.58 11.98 -3.43
CA VAL A 105 9.94 11.68 -3.84
C VAL A 105 10.71 13.00 -3.87
N ALA A 106 11.70 13.11 -2.98
CA ALA A 106 12.60 14.24 -2.86
C ALA A 106 13.98 13.86 -3.42
N HIS A 107 14.50 14.69 -4.32
CA HIS A 107 15.80 14.54 -4.95
C HIS A 107 16.74 15.63 -4.44
N ARG A 108 17.88 15.28 -3.85
CA ARG A 108 18.81 16.28 -3.32
C ARG A 108 19.41 17.11 -4.46
N ARG A 109 19.25 18.44 -4.43
CA ARG A 109 19.68 19.34 -5.51
C ARG A 109 21.18 19.31 -5.78
N ALA A 110 21.97 19.04 -4.74
CA ALA A 110 23.42 18.92 -4.84
C ALA A 110 23.89 17.68 -5.61
N VAL A 111 22.98 16.74 -5.94
CA VAL A 111 23.30 15.47 -6.61
C VAL A 111 22.79 15.52 -8.04
N VAL A 112 23.70 15.39 -9.00
CA VAL A 112 23.35 15.37 -10.42
C VAL A 112 22.76 14.01 -10.78
N MET A 113 21.43 13.94 -10.84
CA MET A 113 20.70 12.77 -11.34
C MET A 113 20.22 13.02 -12.77
N ARG A 114 20.46 12.07 -13.67
CA ARG A 114 19.87 12.09 -15.01
C ARG A 114 18.45 11.54 -14.92
N ARG A 115 17.47 12.36 -15.29
CA ARG A 115 16.10 11.91 -15.47
C ARG A 115 15.95 11.25 -16.83
N TYR A 116 15.47 10.02 -16.88
CA TYR A 116 15.14 9.39 -18.16
C TYR A 116 13.92 10.12 -18.77
N LYS A 117 14.11 10.69 -19.97
CA LYS A 117 13.08 11.45 -20.72
C LYS A 117 12.45 12.63 -19.95
N ASP A 118 13.11 13.15 -18.93
CA ASP A 118 12.60 14.22 -18.06
C ASP A 118 11.22 13.93 -17.43
N ILE A 119 10.86 12.64 -17.31
CA ILE A 119 9.58 12.23 -16.74
C ILE A 119 9.68 12.35 -15.22
N GLY A 120 8.85 13.24 -14.64
CA GLY A 120 8.70 13.35 -13.19
C GLY A 120 7.85 12.21 -12.61
N PHE A 121 7.96 11.99 -11.30
CA PHE A 121 7.23 10.92 -10.61
C PHE A 121 5.71 10.91 -10.85
N PRO A 122 4.99 12.06 -10.85
CA PRO A 122 3.55 12.06 -11.14
C PRO A 122 3.23 11.60 -12.56
N GLU A 123 4.08 11.94 -13.53
CA GLU A 123 3.88 11.55 -14.91
C GLU A 123 4.16 10.06 -15.12
N TYR A 124 5.23 9.54 -14.51
CA TYR A 124 5.48 8.10 -14.45
C TYR A 124 4.31 7.33 -13.76
N ALA A 125 3.79 7.88 -12.67
CA ALA A 125 2.66 7.30 -11.94
C ALA A 125 1.37 7.27 -12.78
N ARG A 126 1.22 8.13 -13.79
CA ARG A 126 0.13 8.03 -14.78
C ARG A 126 0.43 7.04 -15.89
N GLN A 127 1.64 7.07 -16.46
CA GLN A 127 1.98 6.27 -17.64
C GLN A 127 2.02 4.75 -17.37
N VAL A 128 2.37 4.35 -16.15
CA VAL A 128 2.49 2.92 -15.77
C VAL A 128 1.26 2.47 -14.96
N GLN A 129 0.12 3.15 -15.15
CA GLN A 129 -1.11 2.80 -14.44
C GLN A 129 -1.60 1.44 -14.92
N ILE A 130 -1.60 0.47 -14.01
CA ILE A 130 -2.19 -0.85 -14.26
C ILE A 130 -3.41 -0.94 -13.37
N LYS A 131 -4.59 -0.78 -13.96
CA LYS A 131 -5.84 -0.98 -13.21
C LYS A 131 -6.02 -2.47 -12.94
N SER A 132 -6.45 -2.82 -11.74
CA SER A 132 -6.82 -4.20 -11.45
C SER A 132 -8.02 -4.60 -12.31
N THR A 133 -7.82 -5.57 -13.19
CA THR A 133 -8.90 -6.19 -13.97
C THR A 133 -9.48 -7.42 -13.28
N HIS A 134 -8.87 -7.86 -12.18
CA HIS A 134 -9.21 -9.11 -11.52
C HIS A 134 -10.04 -8.83 -10.28
N LYS A 135 -11.17 -9.53 -10.18
CA LYS A 135 -11.97 -9.58 -8.95
C LYS A 135 -11.22 -10.40 -7.91
N LEU A 136 -11.55 -10.16 -6.63
CA LEU A 136 -10.96 -10.89 -5.50
C LEU A 136 -10.99 -12.41 -5.61
N GLN A 137 -11.91 -12.94 -6.42
CA GLN A 137 -12.12 -14.35 -6.71
C GLN A 137 -10.84 -15.10 -7.11
N VAL A 138 -9.90 -14.45 -7.83
CA VAL A 138 -8.62 -15.08 -8.21
C VAL A 138 -7.78 -15.46 -6.98
N PHE A 139 -7.92 -14.72 -5.88
CA PHE A 139 -7.20 -14.97 -4.63
C PHE A 139 -7.93 -15.96 -3.71
N LEU A 140 -9.24 -16.13 -3.90
CA LEU A 140 -10.08 -17.05 -3.13
C LEU A 140 -9.90 -18.51 -3.57
N SER A 141 -9.62 -18.75 -4.85
CA SER A 141 -9.42 -20.10 -5.39
C SER A 141 -8.03 -20.68 -5.09
N ALA A 142 -7.08 -19.86 -4.66
CA ALA A 142 -5.71 -20.29 -4.40
C ALA A 142 -5.56 -21.12 -3.12
N MET A 143 -6.54 -21.06 -2.22
CA MET A 143 -6.50 -21.76 -0.92
C MET A 143 -7.76 -22.60 -0.75
N THR A 144 -7.61 -23.93 -0.75
CA THR A 144 -8.68 -24.86 -0.35
C THR A 144 -8.89 -24.74 1.15
N ALA A 145 -9.93 -24.03 1.53
CA ALA A 145 -10.38 -23.96 2.92
C ALA A 145 -11.81 -24.48 3.05
N GLY A 146 -12.06 -25.20 4.13
CA GLY A 146 -13.40 -25.68 4.47
C GLY A 146 -14.37 -24.54 4.76
N ILE A 147 -15.67 -24.85 4.64
CA ILE A 147 -16.77 -23.96 5.03
C ILE A 147 -16.57 -23.55 6.49
N THR A 148 -16.69 -22.26 6.80
CA THR A 148 -16.54 -21.77 8.17
C THR A 148 -17.90 -21.40 8.76
N THR A 149 -18.22 -21.90 9.95
CA THR A 149 -19.46 -21.55 10.64
C THR A 149 -19.38 -20.14 11.22
N VAL A 150 -20.34 -19.29 10.86
CA VAL A 150 -20.50 -17.95 11.41
C VAL A 150 -21.19 -18.01 12.77
N THR A 151 -20.64 -17.35 13.80
CA THR A 151 -21.28 -17.28 15.11
C THR A 151 -22.62 -16.51 15.05
N GLY A 152 -23.54 -16.77 15.97
CA GLY A 152 -24.87 -16.12 15.95
C GLY A 152 -24.82 -14.58 15.94
N SER A 153 -23.88 -13.96 16.67
CA SER A 153 -23.70 -12.51 16.66
C SER A 153 -23.16 -11.98 15.32
N LYS A 154 -22.25 -12.72 14.69
CA LYS A 154 -21.70 -12.41 13.37
C LYS A 154 -22.73 -12.63 12.26
N MET A 155 -23.60 -13.62 12.41
CA MET A 155 -24.67 -13.91 11.46
C MET A 155 -25.70 -12.77 11.44
N LYS A 156 -26.14 -12.28 12.60
CA LYS A 156 -27.00 -11.09 12.69
C LYS A 156 -26.38 -9.89 11.97
N ARG A 157 -25.07 -9.68 12.15
CA ARG A 157 -24.33 -8.60 11.51
C ARG A 157 -24.20 -8.80 9.99
N LEU A 158 -23.97 -10.03 9.54
CA LEU A 158 -23.92 -10.39 8.12
C LEU A 158 -25.26 -10.10 7.44
N LEU A 159 -26.38 -10.53 8.04
CA LEU A 159 -27.72 -10.23 7.53
C LEU A 159 -27.97 -8.72 7.42
N ARG A 160 -27.52 -7.94 8.41
CA ARG A 160 -27.62 -6.48 8.36
C ARG A 160 -26.75 -5.86 7.26
N TYR A 161 -25.55 -6.40 7.00
CA TYR A 161 -24.75 -5.98 5.85
C TYR A 161 -25.45 -6.27 4.52
N ARG A 162 -26.05 -7.46 4.36
CA ARG A 162 -26.80 -7.84 3.15
C ARG A 162 -27.97 -6.91 2.87
N GLU A 163 -28.71 -6.53 3.92
CA GLU A 163 -29.83 -5.59 3.82
C GLU A 163 -29.38 -4.20 3.38
N LEU A 164 -28.32 -3.66 3.98
CA LEU A 164 -27.85 -2.30 3.72
C LEU A 164 -27.01 -2.17 2.45
N PHE A 165 -26.35 -3.25 2.02
CA PHE A 165 -25.32 -3.22 0.98
C PHE A 165 -25.47 -4.39 0.00
N SER A 166 -26.64 -4.51 -0.62
CA SER A 166 -26.99 -5.60 -1.56
C SER A 166 -26.04 -5.77 -2.75
N ASN A 167 -25.32 -4.70 -3.14
CA ASN A 167 -24.39 -4.71 -4.27
C ASN A 167 -22.95 -5.08 -3.86
N HIS A 168 -22.75 -5.52 -2.62
CA HIS A 168 -21.45 -5.87 -2.06
C HIS A 168 -21.47 -7.33 -1.60
N ASN A 169 -20.31 -7.98 -1.64
CA ASN A 169 -20.16 -9.40 -1.37
C ASN A 169 -18.99 -9.70 -0.43
N VAL A 170 -18.29 -8.67 0.08
CA VAL A 170 -17.26 -8.83 1.10
C VAL A 170 -17.52 -7.87 2.25
N PHE A 171 -17.53 -8.37 3.48
CA PHE A 171 -17.91 -7.62 4.68
C PHE A 171 -16.96 -7.86 5.85
N ASP A 172 -16.49 -6.79 6.51
CA ASP A 172 -15.76 -6.91 7.77
C ASP A 172 -16.75 -7.02 8.93
N LEU A 173 -17.00 -8.26 9.36
CA LEU A 173 -17.92 -8.53 10.44
C LEU A 173 -17.36 -8.11 11.81
N ASN A 174 -16.16 -7.53 11.93
CA ASN A 174 -15.72 -6.85 13.16
C ASN A 174 -16.27 -5.42 13.27
N GLN A 175 -16.77 -4.83 12.18
CA GLN A 175 -17.31 -3.47 12.18
C GLN A 175 -18.83 -3.46 12.13
N SER A 176 -19.43 -2.48 12.80
CA SER A 176 -20.88 -2.27 12.75
C SER A 176 -21.28 -1.71 11.38
N PRO A 177 -22.22 -2.36 10.66
CA PRO A 177 -22.71 -1.87 9.38
C PRO A 177 -23.44 -0.52 9.49
N ASP A 178 -24.05 -0.22 10.64
CA ASP A 178 -24.82 1.01 10.85
C ASP A 178 -23.96 2.22 11.25
N ALA A 179 -22.71 2.01 11.69
CA ALA A 179 -21.84 3.09 12.18
C ALA A 179 -20.61 3.32 11.32
N ARG A 180 -19.86 2.25 11.02
CA ARG A 180 -18.60 2.30 10.27
C ARG A 180 -18.52 1.07 9.35
N PRO A 181 -19.44 0.96 8.38
CA PRO A 181 -19.49 -0.21 7.50
C PRO A 181 -18.16 -0.37 6.80
N ARG A 182 -17.70 -1.62 6.78
CA ARG A 182 -16.51 -2.01 6.05
C ARG A 182 -16.85 -3.12 5.09
N LYS A 183 -16.78 -2.82 3.81
CA LYS A 183 -17.16 -3.66 2.69
C LYS A 183 -16.21 -3.47 1.52
N ASN A 184 -16.18 -4.37 0.54
CA ASN A 184 -15.45 -4.12 -0.70
C ASN A 184 -15.94 -2.83 -1.40
N ALA A 185 -15.09 -2.28 -2.27
CA ALA A 185 -15.46 -1.18 -3.13
C ALA A 185 -16.42 -1.64 -4.25
N ALA A 186 -17.05 -0.69 -4.93
CA ALA A 186 -18.06 -0.97 -5.96
C ALA A 186 -17.49 -1.71 -7.19
N ASP A 187 -16.18 -1.61 -7.40
CA ASP A 187 -15.44 -2.33 -8.44
C ASP A 187 -15.11 -3.79 -8.06
N GLY A 188 -15.42 -4.20 -6.82
CA GLY A 188 -15.13 -5.52 -6.29
C GLY A 188 -13.80 -5.62 -5.52
N SER A 189 -12.98 -4.57 -5.51
CA SER A 189 -11.68 -4.54 -4.80
C SER A 189 -11.88 -4.49 -3.29
N LEU A 190 -10.94 -5.04 -2.51
CA LEU A 190 -10.93 -4.89 -1.06
C LEU A 190 -10.82 -3.42 -0.67
N GLN A 191 -11.48 -3.03 0.42
CA GLN A 191 -11.17 -1.79 1.11
C GLN A 191 -9.78 -1.83 1.78
N THR A 192 -9.34 -0.68 2.29
CA THR A 192 -8.16 -0.63 3.15
C THR A 192 -8.36 -1.52 4.38
N LEU A 193 -7.50 -2.52 4.50
CA LEU A 193 -7.47 -3.44 5.63
C LEU A 193 -6.89 -2.75 6.88
N THR A 194 -7.13 -3.32 8.05
CA THR A 194 -6.45 -2.90 9.28
C THR A 194 -5.85 -4.11 9.95
N THR A 195 -4.91 -3.90 10.87
CA THR A 195 -4.20 -4.97 11.60
C THR A 195 -5.11 -6.00 12.27
N ASN A 196 -6.36 -5.65 12.59
CA ASN A 196 -7.31 -6.55 13.26
C ASN A 196 -8.40 -7.10 12.34
N VAL A 197 -8.12 -7.25 11.03
CA VAL A 197 -9.06 -7.82 10.07
C VAL A 197 -9.10 -9.35 10.11
N THR A 198 -9.72 -9.90 11.15
CA THR A 198 -9.81 -11.37 11.36
C THR A 198 -11.17 -11.97 10.99
N SER A 199 -12.15 -11.14 10.61
CA SER A 199 -13.52 -11.57 10.31
C SER A 199 -14.05 -10.96 9.02
N LEU A 200 -13.20 -10.87 8.00
CA LEU A 200 -13.62 -10.46 6.67
C LEU A 200 -14.32 -11.63 6.01
N TRP A 201 -15.62 -11.51 5.77
CA TRP A 201 -16.48 -12.52 5.16
C TRP A 201 -16.56 -12.32 3.65
N SER A 202 -16.55 -13.40 2.89
CA SER A 202 -16.85 -13.44 1.45
C SER A 202 -18.18 -14.18 1.24
N GLU A 203 -19.14 -13.52 0.61
CA GLU A 203 -20.39 -14.16 0.19
C GLU A 203 -20.13 -15.20 -0.91
N ASP A 204 -19.28 -14.87 -1.89
CA ASP A 204 -18.99 -15.75 -3.02
C ASP A 204 -18.35 -17.08 -2.60
N ALA A 205 -17.57 -17.05 -1.51
CA ALA A 205 -16.89 -18.24 -0.99
C ALA A 205 -17.59 -18.84 0.25
N GLU A 206 -18.64 -18.19 0.75
CA GLU A 206 -19.38 -18.55 1.97
C GLU A 206 -18.46 -18.85 3.16
N ARG A 207 -17.39 -18.06 3.34
CA ARG A 207 -16.42 -18.22 4.42
C ARG A 207 -15.68 -16.92 4.73
N TYR A 208 -14.88 -16.95 5.81
CA TYR A 208 -13.93 -15.89 6.08
C TYR A 208 -12.70 -15.97 5.17
N PHE A 209 -12.11 -14.81 4.89
CA PHE A 209 -10.78 -14.72 4.30
C PHE A 209 -9.72 -15.24 5.26
N PHE A 210 -8.76 -15.97 4.73
CA PHE A 210 -7.51 -16.29 5.39
C PHE A 210 -6.52 -15.17 5.18
N GLY A 211 -5.65 -14.94 6.16
CA GLY A 211 -4.64 -13.91 6.09
C GLY A 211 -3.67 -14.11 4.91
N LEU A 212 -3.43 -15.35 4.48
CA LEU A 212 -2.65 -15.64 3.26
C LEU A 212 -3.33 -15.12 1.99
N GLU A 213 -4.65 -15.22 1.88
CA GLU A 213 -5.41 -14.66 0.75
C GLU A 213 -5.35 -13.14 0.77
N LEU A 214 -5.41 -12.54 1.96
CA LEU A 214 -5.24 -11.10 2.12
C LEU A 214 -3.82 -10.66 1.73
N LEU A 215 -2.80 -11.46 2.06
CA LEU A 215 -1.41 -11.21 1.68
C LEU A 215 -1.21 -11.27 0.15
N LEU A 216 -1.80 -12.27 -0.51
CA LEU A 216 -1.80 -12.35 -1.98
C LEU A 216 -2.51 -11.14 -2.61
N ALA A 217 -3.64 -10.71 -2.06
CA ALA A 217 -4.45 -9.63 -2.61
C ALA A 217 -3.70 -8.28 -2.70
N HIS A 218 -2.64 -8.08 -1.92
CA HIS A 218 -1.77 -6.90 -2.01
C HIS A 218 -0.35 -7.23 -2.52
N GLY A 219 -0.18 -8.37 -3.19
CA GLY A 219 1.01 -8.69 -3.98
C GLY A 219 2.14 -9.39 -3.24
N VAL A 220 1.90 -10.00 -2.07
CA VAL A 220 2.93 -10.85 -1.44
C VAL A 220 2.89 -12.24 -2.08
N PRO A 221 3.99 -12.73 -2.66
CA PRO A 221 4.03 -14.00 -3.39
C PRO A 221 4.07 -15.19 -2.42
N ILE A 222 2.94 -15.53 -1.77
CA ILE A 222 2.85 -16.69 -0.85
C ILE A 222 2.47 -18.00 -1.57
N THR A 223 2.30 -17.98 -2.89
CA THR A 223 2.12 -19.16 -3.75
C THR A 223 3.15 -19.19 -4.87
N GLU A 224 3.43 -20.39 -5.40
CA GLU A 224 4.35 -20.56 -6.53
C GLU A 224 3.93 -19.78 -7.77
N TRP A 225 2.63 -19.80 -8.11
CA TRP A 225 2.12 -19.07 -9.27
C TRP A 225 2.32 -17.55 -9.11
N ALA A 226 2.12 -17.01 -7.90
CA ALA A 226 2.29 -15.58 -7.65
C ALA A 226 3.76 -15.18 -7.68
N ALA A 227 4.63 -16.02 -7.08
CA ALA A 227 6.08 -15.86 -7.14
C ALA A 227 6.59 -15.86 -8.59
N SER A 228 6.14 -16.83 -9.39
CA SER A 228 6.45 -16.92 -10.82
C SER A 228 5.95 -15.70 -11.59
N ALA A 229 4.70 -15.27 -11.39
CA ALA A 229 4.13 -14.11 -12.05
C ALA A 229 4.86 -12.80 -11.71
N LEU A 230 5.38 -12.69 -10.48
CA LEU A 230 6.15 -11.54 -10.00
C LEU A 230 7.66 -11.66 -10.29
N GLY A 231 8.14 -12.81 -10.79
CA GLY A 231 9.56 -13.04 -11.05
C GLY A 231 10.42 -13.00 -9.79
N THR A 232 9.91 -13.52 -8.68
CA THR A 232 10.56 -13.50 -7.36
C THR A 232 10.41 -14.84 -6.64
N GLU A 233 11.06 -15.00 -5.50
CA GLU A 233 10.92 -16.18 -4.66
C GLU A 233 9.61 -16.14 -3.86
N MET A 234 9.09 -17.33 -3.55
CA MET A 234 7.92 -17.45 -2.70
C MET A 234 8.27 -17.05 -1.26
N VAL A 235 7.43 -16.22 -0.64
CA VAL A 235 7.58 -15.86 0.77
C VAL A 235 7.16 -17.05 1.64
N VAL A 236 8.11 -17.57 2.42
CA VAL A 236 7.87 -18.68 3.34
C VAL A 236 7.18 -18.18 4.60
N THR A 237 6.00 -18.70 4.88
CA THR A 237 5.20 -18.33 6.06
C THR A 237 4.86 -19.51 6.96
N THR A 238 5.58 -20.63 6.81
CA THR A 238 5.43 -21.82 7.65
C THR A 238 5.52 -21.46 9.13
N GLY A 239 4.56 -21.94 9.93
CA GLY A 239 4.52 -21.68 11.38
C GLY A 239 3.88 -20.33 11.78
N VAL A 240 3.49 -19.49 10.83
CA VAL A 240 2.79 -18.23 11.11
C VAL A 240 1.28 -18.47 11.17
N SER A 241 0.64 -18.03 12.26
CA SER A 241 -0.81 -18.20 12.45
C SER A 241 -1.63 -17.36 11.47
N ASN A 242 -2.88 -17.76 11.19
CA ASN A 242 -3.81 -16.98 10.37
C ASN A 242 -4.00 -15.54 10.90
N THR A 243 -4.14 -15.39 12.22
CA THR A 243 -4.26 -14.07 12.86
C THR A 243 -3.03 -13.20 12.63
N ALA A 244 -1.83 -13.79 12.68
CA ALA A 244 -0.60 -13.08 12.36
C ALA A 244 -0.56 -12.67 10.88
N HIS A 245 -0.98 -13.54 9.96
CA HIS A 245 -1.10 -13.18 8.54
C HIS A 245 -2.08 -12.01 8.32
N CYS A 246 -3.26 -12.02 8.95
CA CYS A 246 -4.21 -10.90 8.89
C CYS A 246 -3.60 -9.59 9.40
N ARG A 247 -2.82 -9.66 10.50
CA ARG A 247 -2.08 -8.50 11.04
C ARG A 247 -1.04 -7.99 10.06
N MET A 248 -0.26 -8.89 9.46
CA MET A 248 0.72 -8.52 8.44
C MET A 248 0.03 -7.86 7.26
N ALA A 249 -1.04 -8.44 6.73
CA ALA A 249 -1.80 -7.87 5.61
C ALA A 249 -2.30 -6.45 5.92
N GLY A 250 -2.78 -6.20 7.15
CA GLY A 250 -3.16 -4.87 7.62
C GLY A 250 -2.02 -3.83 7.57
N ASN A 251 -0.77 -4.28 7.67
CA ASN A 251 0.43 -3.43 7.72
C ASN A 251 1.15 -3.32 6.37
N SER A 252 1.13 -4.36 5.53
CA SER A 252 1.95 -4.47 4.32
C SER A 252 1.29 -3.99 3.04
N MET A 253 0.07 -3.46 3.09
CA MET A 253 -0.63 -2.92 1.91
C MET A 253 0.11 -1.77 1.17
N HIS A 254 1.16 -1.20 1.77
CA HIS A 254 1.99 -0.19 1.12
C HIS A 254 3.01 -0.80 0.14
N ALA A 255 3.27 -2.12 0.20
CA ALA A 255 4.37 -2.75 -0.52
C ALA A 255 4.31 -2.54 -2.04
N ALA A 256 3.15 -2.77 -2.67
CA ALA A 256 2.97 -2.57 -4.11
C ALA A 256 3.24 -1.12 -4.55
N ALA A 257 2.75 -0.15 -3.78
CA ALA A 257 2.89 1.26 -4.12
C ALA A 257 4.27 1.83 -3.77
N VAL A 258 4.93 1.35 -2.70
CA VAL A 258 6.35 1.64 -2.43
C VAL A 258 7.24 1.04 -3.52
N GLY A 259 6.97 -0.20 -3.95
CA GLY A 259 7.67 -0.83 -5.07
C GLY A 259 7.60 0.01 -6.34
N ARG A 260 6.46 0.67 -6.59
CA ARG A 260 6.30 1.60 -7.71
C ARG A 260 7.17 2.86 -7.57
N ALA A 261 7.28 3.43 -6.37
CA ALA A 261 8.20 4.53 -6.11
C ALA A 261 9.66 4.11 -6.31
N ILE A 262 10.05 2.93 -5.82
CA ILE A 262 11.41 2.38 -6.02
C ILE A 262 11.69 2.13 -7.50
N ALA A 263 10.74 1.57 -8.25
CA ALA A 263 10.87 1.37 -9.69
C ALA A 263 11.11 2.69 -10.43
N TYR A 264 10.39 3.76 -10.07
CA TYR A 264 10.67 5.10 -10.60
C TYR A 264 12.13 5.50 -10.35
N LEU A 265 12.64 5.31 -9.13
CA LEU A 265 14.04 5.63 -8.81
C LEU A 265 15.01 4.82 -9.69
N LEU A 266 14.78 3.52 -9.83
CA LEU A 266 15.70 2.62 -10.55
C LEU A 266 15.71 2.84 -12.06
N PHE A 267 14.55 3.13 -12.67
CA PHE A 267 14.43 3.24 -14.12
C PHE A 267 14.60 4.66 -14.65
N PHE A 268 14.24 5.66 -13.84
CA PHE A 268 14.18 7.05 -14.28
C PHE A 268 15.23 7.95 -13.63
N LEU A 269 15.98 7.47 -12.64
CA LEU A 269 17.12 8.20 -12.09
C LEU A 269 18.38 7.38 -12.33
N THR A 270 19.20 7.83 -13.27
CA THR A 270 20.52 7.26 -13.50
C THR A 270 21.59 8.27 -13.10
N PHE A 271 22.69 7.78 -12.50
CA PHE A 271 23.81 8.62 -12.10
C PHE A 271 24.78 8.80 -13.27
N ARG A 272 25.50 9.93 -13.28
CA ARG A 272 26.72 10.10 -14.07
C ARG A 272 27.91 9.68 -13.23
#